data_AF-A0AAQ3RX80-F1
#
_entry.id   AF-A0AAQ3RX80-F1
#
_cell.length_a   1.000
_cell.length_b   1.000
_cell.length_c   1.000
_cell.angle_alpha   90.00
_cell.angle_beta   90.00
_cell.angle_gamma   90.00
#
_symmetry.space_group_name_H-M   'P 1'
#
loop_
_entity.id
_entity.type
_entity.pdbx_description
1 polymer ?
#
loop_
_entity_poly.entity_id
_entity_poly.type
_entity_poly.pdbx_seq_one_letter_code
_entity_poly.pdbx_strand_id
1 'polypeptide(L)'
;MMQVHESNPSSALENVEIPGPENEIDLPIAIRKGTRNCTKKPLYPLSNYVSYDKLLANHKSFIVNLNSVVIPNNITEALAKKDWGDVMQVEMTTLEKNNTWEIVDKPKEKNIVDCK
;
A
#
# COMPACT_ATOMS: atom_id res chain seq x y z
N MET A 1 10.07 58.09 -32.67
CA MET A 1 10.33 58.02 -31.22
C MET A 1 8.97 57.91 -30.55
N MET A 2 8.51 56.70 -30.24
CA MET A 2 7.16 56.45 -29.72
C MET A 2 7.18 56.42 -28.18
N GLN A 3 6.27 57.19 -27.59
CA GLN A 3 6.01 57.25 -26.16
C GLN A 3 5.34 55.99 -25.64
N VAL A 4 5.71 55.63 -24.41
CA VAL A 4 5.18 54.51 -23.63
C VAL A 4 3.99 55.02 -22.82
N HIS A 5 2.88 54.30 -22.83
CA HIS A 5 1.86 54.40 -21.78
C HIS A 5 1.68 53.01 -21.17
N GLU A 6 1.78 52.94 -19.85
CA GLU A 6 1.54 51.74 -19.05
C GLU A 6 0.03 51.50 -18.88
N SER A 7 -0.38 50.24 -18.80
CA SER A 7 -1.66 49.82 -18.23
C SER A 7 -1.51 48.44 -17.59
N ASN A 8 -1.88 48.38 -16.31
CA ASN A 8 -1.84 47.23 -15.39
C ASN A 8 -2.87 46.14 -15.78
N PRO A 9 -2.70 44.86 -15.39
CA PRO A 9 -3.59 43.78 -15.78
C PRO A 9 -4.65 43.51 -14.69
N SER A 10 -5.92 43.38 -15.08
CA SER A 10 -6.90 42.68 -14.23
C SER A 10 -8.13 42.22 -15.02
N SER A 11 -8.60 41.04 -14.62
CA SER A 11 -9.92 40.45 -14.82
C SER A 11 -10.32 40.01 -16.24
N ALA A 12 -10.20 38.71 -16.49
CA ALA A 12 -11.37 37.86 -16.69
C ALA A 12 -10.92 36.40 -16.58
N LEU A 13 -11.22 35.78 -15.44
CA LEU A 13 -11.20 34.32 -15.29
C LEU A 13 -12.32 33.78 -16.18
N GLU A 14 -11.94 33.08 -17.24
CA GLU A 14 -12.86 32.32 -18.06
C GLU A 14 -13.35 31.13 -17.22
N ASN A 15 -14.64 31.17 -16.89
CA ASN A 15 -15.31 30.17 -16.08
C ASN A 15 -15.32 28.84 -16.83
N VAL A 16 -14.47 27.89 -16.43
CA VAL A 16 -14.65 26.48 -16.77
C VAL A 16 -15.87 26.00 -15.99
N GLU A 17 -16.96 25.85 -16.72
CA GLU A 17 -18.25 25.35 -16.26
C GLU A 17 -18.04 23.95 -15.65
N ILE A 18 -18.05 23.87 -14.32
CA ILE A 18 -17.96 22.61 -13.56
C ILE A 18 -19.32 21.91 -13.72
N PRO A 19 -19.41 20.73 -14.37
CA PRO A 19 -20.65 19.98 -14.38
C PRO A 19 -20.99 19.55 -12.95
N GLY A 20 -22.28 19.67 -12.61
CA GLY A 20 -22.82 19.58 -11.25
C GLY A 20 -22.57 18.26 -10.48
N PRO A 21 -23.06 18.19 -9.23
CA PRO A 21 -22.69 17.20 -8.23
C PRO A 21 -23.46 15.89 -8.41
N GLU A 22 -23.43 15.30 -9.60
CA GLU A 22 -24.10 14.05 -9.89
C GLU A 22 -23.07 13.05 -10.38
N ASN A 23 -23.01 11.90 -9.70
CA ASN A 23 -22.17 10.72 -9.96
C ASN A 23 -20.85 10.63 -9.18
N GLU A 24 -20.77 11.25 -7.99
CA GLU A 24 -19.75 10.86 -7.00
C GLU A 24 -19.80 9.35 -6.73
N ILE A 25 -21.00 8.75 -6.77
CA ILE A 25 -21.31 7.31 -6.59
C ILE A 25 -20.83 6.41 -7.74
N ASP A 26 -20.22 6.94 -8.81
CA ASP A 26 -19.64 6.12 -9.89
C ASP A 26 -18.10 6.18 -9.92
N LEU A 27 -17.48 7.10 -9.18
CA LEU A 27 -16.02 7.19 -9.11
C LEU A 27 -15.37 6.02 -8.36
N PRO A 28 -14.18 5.52 -8.71
CA PRO A 28 -13.48 4.50 -7.92
C PRO A 28 -13.38 4.86 -6.42
N ILE A 29 -13.46 3.86 -5.53
CA ILE A 29 -13.46 4.08 -4.06
C ILE A 29 -12.24 4.91 -3.62
N ALA A 30 -11.08 4.68 -4.23
CA ALA A 30 -9.87 5.43 -3.95
C ALA A 30 -10.02 6.94 -4.20
N ILE A 31 -10.81 7.33 -5.21
CA ILE A 31 -11.09 8.73 -5.52
C ILE A 31 -12.15 9.27 -4.57
N ARG A 32 -13.25 8.54 -4.35
CA ARG A 32 -14.32 8.97 -3.42
C ARG A 32 -13.83 9.17 -1.99
N LYS A 33 -12.94 8.29 -1.51
CA LYS A 33 -12.44 8.33 -0.11
C LYS A 33 -11.17 9.16 0.05
N GLY A 34 -10.46 9.43 -1.04
CA GLY A 34 -9.16 10.08 -1.03
C GLY A 34 -8.09 9.29 -0.29
N THR A 35 -6.86 9.81 -0.33
CA THR A 35 -5.73 9.25 0.42
C THR A 35 -5.87 9.60 1.89
N ARG A 36 -5.83 8.60 2.77
CA ARG A 36 -5.82 8.82 4.22
C ARG A 36 -4.42 9.24 4.66
N ASN A 37 -4.31 10.38 5.35
CA ASN A 37 -3.06 10.78 5.99
C ASN A 37 -2.89 9.98 7.30
N CYS A 38 -1.98 9.01 7.30
CA CYS A 38 -1.58 8.29 8.51
C CYS A 38 -0.49 9.08 9.23
N THR A 39 -0.62 9.26 10.55
CA THR A 39 0.44 9.88 11.35
C THR A 39 1.51 8.85 11.71
N LYS A 40 2.79 9.23 11.58
CA LYS A 40 3.92 8.40 12.05
C LYS A 40 3.94 8.27 13.58
N LYS A 41 3.29 9.19 14.29
CA LYS A 41 3.13 9.18 15.73
C LYS A 41 1.67 8.92 16.08
N PRO A 42 1.31 7.71 16.55
CA PRO A 42 -0.05 7.43 16.98
C PRO A 42 -0.38 8.27 18.21
N LEU A 43 -1.63 8.73 18.32
CA LEU A 43 -2.12 9.49 19.48
C LEU A 43 -2.03 8.66 20.77
N TYR A 44 -2.13 7.33 20.64
CA TYR A 44 -2.05 6.38 21.75
C TYR A 44 -1.02 5.29 21.43
N PRO A 45 0.28 5.51 21.76
CA PRO A 45 1.29 4.47 21.61
C PRO A 45 0.96 3.24 22.44
N LEU A 46 0.99 2.05 21.84
CA LEU A 46 0.70 0.78 22.54
C LEU A 46 1.62 0.54 23.74
N SER A 47 2.86 1.04 23.68
CA SER A 47 3.83 0.96 24.78
C SER A 47 3.32 1.56 26.10
N ASN A 48 2.34 2.46 26.07
CA ASN A 48 1.78 3.06 27.27
C ASN A 48 0.76 2.15 27.97
N TYR A 49 0.23 1.14 27.27
CA TYR A 49 -0.87 0.30 27.75
C TYR A 49 -0.53 -1.20 27.75
N VAL A 50 0.47 -1.61 26.98
CA VAL A 50 0.93 -3.00 26.88
C VAL A 50 2.28 -3.13 27.59
N SER A 51 2.32 -3.91 28.67
CA SER A 51 3.55 -4.27 29.38
C SER A 51 3.80 -5.77 29.30
N TYR A 52 5.07 -6.13 29.15
CA TYR A 52 5.53 -7.52 29.18
C TYR A 52 5.96 -7.97 30.59
N ASP A 53 5.85 -7.13 31.62
CA ASP A 53 6.42 -7.39 32.96
C ASP A 53 5.88 -8.66 33.61
N LYS A 54 4.59 -8.93 33.40
CA LYS A 54 3.87 -10.09 33.95
C LYS A 54 4.10 -11.39 33.17
N LEU A 55 4.83 -11.36 32.05
CA LEU A 55 5.16 -12.56 31.30
C LEU A 55 6.31 -13.31 31.97
N LEU A 56 6.19 -14.65 32.00
CA LEU A 56 7.28 -15.52 32.40
C LEU A 56 8.47 -15.38 31.43
N ALA A 57 9.66 -15.68 31.92
CA ALA A 57 10.91 -15.50 31.16
C ALA A 57 10.92 -16.25 29.82
N ASN A 58 10.39 -17.48 29.79
CA ASN A 58 10.27 -18.29 28.58
C ASN A 58 9.36 -17.65 27.51
N HIS A 59 8.27 -17.00 27.92
CA HIS A 59 7.38 -16.28 27.01
C HIS A 59 8.06 -15.01 26.47
N LYS A 60 8.80 -14.29 27.32
CA LYS A 60 9.58 -13.13 26.89
C LYS A 60 10.62 -13.52 25.84
N SER A 61 11.39 -14.58 26.08
CA SER A 61 12.38 -15.06 25.10
C SER A 61 11.73 -15.49 23.79
N PHE A 62 10.57 -16.16 23.86
CA PHE A 62 9.84 -16.56 22.67
C PHE A 62 9.39 -15.36 21.83
N ILE A 63 8.79 -14.34 22.46
CA ILE A 63 8.34 -13.11 21.76
C ILE A 63 9.53 -12.36 21.15
N VAL A 64 10.64 -12.23 21.88
CA VAL A 64 11.87 -11.59 21.35
C VAL A 64 12.40 -12.35 20.13
N ASN A 65 12.43 -13.69 20.20
CA ASN A 65 12.83 -14.53 19.07
C ASN A 65 11.89 -14.33 17.87
N LEU A 66 10.57 -14.28 18.07
CA LEU A 66 9.62 -14.00 16.99
C LEU A 66 9.86 -12.61 16.36
N ASN A 67 10.05 -11.58 17.18
CA ASN A 67 10.30 -10.21 16.70
C ASN A 67 11.64 -10.07 15.97
N SER A 68 12.58 -10.99 16.18
CA SER A 68 13.87 -10.99 15.46
C SER A 68 13.76 -11.49 14.02
N VAL A 69 12.66 -12.17 13.66
CA VAL A 69 12.45 -12.67 12.31
C VAL A 69 12.14 -11.52 11.37
N VAL A 70 13.06 -11.26 10.43
CA VAL A 70 12.88 -10.22 9.41
C VAL A 70 11.96 -10.72 8.31
N ILE A 71 10.79 -10.08 8.17
CA ILE A 71 9.86 -10.31 7.07
C ILE A 71 10.43 -9.63 5.80
N PRO A 72 10.60 -10.37 4.69
CA PRO A 72 11.08 -9.80 3.44
C PRO A 72 10.05 -8.85 2.83
N ASN A 73 10.51 -7.74 2.24
CA ASN A 73 9.61 -6.75 1.62
C ASN A 73 9.36 -7.02 0.12
N ASN A 74 10.16 -7.88 -0.50
CA ASN A 74 10.06 -8.22 -1.91
C ASN A 74 10.42 -9.68 -2.16
N ILE A 75 10.05 -10.18 -3.33
CA ILE A 75 10.30 -11.57 -3.74
C ILE A 75 11.79 -11.90 -3.76
N THR A 76 12.65 -10.97 -4.19
CA THR A 76 14.09 -11.22 -4.24
C THR A 76 14.71 -11.45 -2.85
N GLU A 77 14.28 -10.68 -1.84
CA GLU A 77 14.69 -10.86 -0.44
C GLU A 77 14.13 -12.16 0.15
N ALA A 78 12.90 -12.52 -0.19
CA ALA A 78 12.28 -13.75 0.25
C ALA A 78 13.02 -14.97 -0.33
N LEU A 79 13.25 -15.01 -1.64
CA LEU A 79 13.93 -16.12 -2.31
C LEU A 79 15.40 -16.26 -1.91
N ALA A 80 16.05 -15.19 -1.45
CA ALA A 80 17.40 -15.26 -0.89
C ALA A 80 17.46 -16.06 0.44
N LYS A 81 16.33 -16.21 1.14
CA LYS A 81 16.22 -16.98 2.38
C LYS A 81 15.62 -18.35 2.10
N LYS A 82 16.39 -19.40 2.42
CA LYS A 82 15.97 -20.78 2.20
C LYS A 82 14.60 -21.11 2.79
N ASP A 83 14.35 -20.73 4.04
CA ASP A 83 13.09 -21.03 4.73
C ASP A 83 11.86 -20.48 3.99
N TRP A 84 11.98 -19.29 3.38
CA TRP A 84 10.90 -18.70 2.60
C TRP A 84 10.72 -19.40 1.25
N GLY A 85 11.81 -19.77 0.58
CA GLY A 85 11.76 -20.56 -0.66
C GLY A 85 11.11 -21.92 -0.46
N ASP A 86 11.47 -22.62 0.63
CA ASP A 86 10.92 -23.93 0.98
C ASP A 86 9.40 -23.83 1.24
N VAL A 87 8.96 -22.81 1.99
CA VAL A 87 7.52 -22.56 2.25
C VAL A 87 6.77 -22.22 0.96
N MET A 88 7.33 -21.36 0.09
CA MET A 88 6.72 -21.03 -1.21
C MET A 88 6.55 -22.28 -2.08
N GLN A 89 7.54 -23.18 -2.08
CA GLN A 89 7.44 -24.44 -2.83
C GLN A 89 6.33 -25.34 -2.28
N VAL A 90 6.23 -25.47 -0.95
CA VAL A 90 5.16 -26.24 -0.31
C VAL A 90 3.79 -25.68 -0.69
N GLU A 91 3.62 -24.35 -0.65
CA GLU A 91 2.38 -23.70 -1.06
C GLU A 91 2.07 -23.98 -2.54
N MET A 92 3.02 -23.75 -3.45
CA MET A 92 2.83 -24.01 -4.89
C MET A 92 2.39 -25.45 -5.16
N THR A 93 3.06 -26.44 -4.55
CA THR A 93 2.66 -27.86 -4.72
C THR A 93 1.28 -28.16 -4.13
N THR A 94 0.86 -27.43 -3.09
CA THR A 94 -0.46 -27.59 -2.47
C THR A 94 -1.55 -27.00 -3.37
N LEU A 95 -1.30 -25.84 -3.99
CA LEU A 95 -2.22 -25.22 -4.94
C LEU A 95 -2.43 -26.11 -6.18
N GLU A 96 -1.36 -26.69 -6.72
CA GLU A 96 -1.43 -27.64 -7.83
C GLU A 96 -2.25 -28.89 -7.46
N LYS A 97 -2.00 -29.48 -6.29
CA LYS A 97 -2.75 -30.66 -5.82
C LYS A 97 -4.24 -30.39 -5.64
N ASN A 98 -4.59 -29.19 -5.19
CA ASN A 98 -5.98 -28.81 -4.96
C ASN A 98 -6.72 -28.47 -6.27
N ASN A 99 -6.03 -28.38 -7.41
CA ASN A 99 -6.58 -27.93 -8.70
C ASN A 99 -7.34 -26.59 -8.59
N THR A 100 -6.93 -25.74 -7.65
CA THR A 100 -7.56 -24.43 -7.41
C THR A 100 -6.86 -23.30 -8.16
N TRP A 101 -5.67 -23.56 -8.72
CA TRP A 101 -4.86 -22.59 -9.45
C TRP A 101 -4.23 -23.21 -10.69
N GLU A 102 -4.21 -22.46 -11.78
CA GLU A 102 -3.54 -22.80 -13.03
C GLU A 102 -2.54 -21.68 -13.38
N ILE A 103 -1.31 -22.05 -13.75
CA ILE A 103 -0.32 -21.10 -14.24
C ILE A 103 -0.64 -20.80 -15.71
N VAL A 104 -1.00 -19.56 -15.99
CA VAL A 104 -1.34 -19.09 -17.34
C VAL A 104 -0.38 -18.00 -17.79
N ASP A 105 -0.09 -17.97 -19.09
CA ASP A 105 0.72 -16.92 -19.68
C ASP A 105 0.06 -15.54 -19.55
N LYS A 106 0.89 -14.50 -19.44
CA LYS A 106 0.40 -13.12 -19.45
C LYS A 106 -0.34 -12.84 -20.76
N PRO A 107 -1.61 -12.38 -20.72
CA PRO A 107 -2.33 -11.98 -21.92
C PRO A 107 -1.67 -10.77 -22.62
N LYS A 108 -1.50 -10.86 -23.95
CA LYS A 108 -0.68 -9.93 -24.77
C LYS A 108 -1.15 -8.47 -24.77
N GLU A 109 -2.40 -8.20 -24.41
CA GLU A 109 -3.03 -6.87 -24.55
C GLU A 109 -3.56 -6.29 -23.23
N LYS A 110 -3.27 -6.95 -22.10
CA LYS A 110 -3.74 -6.48 -20.79
C LYS A 110 -2.57 -6.10 -19.89
N ASN A 111 -2.74 -4.97 -19.22
CA ASN A 111 -1.86 -4.58 -18.13
C ASN A 111 -2.15 -5.49 -16.93
N ILE A 112 -1.08 -5.98 -16.31
CA ILE A 112 -1.20 -6.65 -15.01
C ILE A 112 -1.60 -5.57 -14.02
N VAL A 113 -2.57 -5.87 -13.16
CA VAL A 113 -2.88 -5.02 -12.02
C VAL A 113 -1.72 -5.18 -11.06
N ASP A 114 -0.81 -4.21 -11.05
CA ASP A 114 0.29 -4.18 -10.10
C ASP A 114 -0.22 -3.64 -8.76
N CYS A 115 0.22 -4.25 -7.66
CA CYS A 115 -0.05 -3.73 -6.32
C CYS A 115 1.11 -2.85 -5.92
N LYS A 116 0.84 -1.55 -5.71
CA LYS A 116 1.84 -0.57 -5.28
C LYS A 116 1.83 -0.40 -3.76
#